data_AF-A0A8W8HW38-F1
#
_entry.id   AF-A0A8W8HW38-F1
#
_cell.length_a   1.000
_cell.length_b   1.000
_cell.length_c   1.000
_cell.angle_alpha   90.00
_cell.angle_beta   90.00
_cell.angle_gamma   90.00
#
_symmetry.space_group_name_H-M   'P 1'
#
loop_
_entity.id
_entity.type
_entity.pdbx_description
1 polymer ?
#
loop_
_entity_poly.entity_id
_entity_poly.type
_entity_poly.pdbx_seq_one_letter_code
_entity_poly.pdbx_strand_id
1 'polypeptide(L)'
;MILEVEAPRSTTVTSEIIAFNMEDSCDMSVVINDGELYPSYKVQSSIMAAYLNCNAEDLDDVLATKLPVQATFSIENGEIVNFE
;
A
#
# COMPACT_ATOMS: atom_id res chain seq x y z
N MET A 1 -2.63 31.77 -18.53
CA MET A 1 -3.28 30.50 -18.21
C MET A 1 -2.56 29.95 -17.00
N ILE A 2 -3.18 30.03 -15.82
CA ILE A 2 -2.58 29.51 -14.59
C ILE A 2 -2.96 28.04 -14.58
N LEU A 3 -1.99 27.15 -14.79
CA LEU A 3 -2.16 25.74 -14.48
C LEU A 3 -2.20 25.65 -12.95
N GLU A 4 -3.39 25.50 -12.39
CA GLU A 4 -3.55 25.08 -11.00
C GLU A 4 -2.94 23.69 -10.90
N VAL A 5 -1.69 23.63 -10.42
CA VAL A 5 -1.07 22.37 -10.02
C VAL A 5 -1.79 21.98 -8.74
N GLU A 6 -2.81 21.12 -8.85
CA GLU A 6 -3.44 20.52 -7.69
C GLU A 6 -2.33 19.86 -6.86
N ALA A 7 -2.15 20.34 -5.62
CA ALA A 7 -1.25 19.69 -4.69
C ALA A 7 -1.63 18.21 -4.57
N PRO A 8 -0.65 17.29 -4.43
CA PRO A 8 -0.95 15.87 -4.27
C PRO A 8 -1.92 15.72 -3.08
N ARG A 9 -3.15 15.28 -3.38
CA ARG A 9 -4.17 15.09 -2.34
C ARG A 9 -3.87 13.78 -1.62
N SER A 10 -3.10 13.88 -0.54
CA SER A 10 -2.93 12.78 0.40
C SER A 10 -4.27 12.44 1.03
N THR A 11 -4.70 11.19 0.89
CA THR A 11 -5.95 10.70 1.49
C THR A 11 -5.62 9.53 2.41
N THR A 12 -5.93 9.67 3.69
CA THR A 12 -5.80 8.59 4.68
C THR A 12 -7.05 7.72 4.68
N VAL A 13 -6.87 6.41 4.57
CA VAL A 13 -7.94 5.43 4.47
C VAL A 13 -7.63 4.25 5.41
N THR A 14 -8.67 3.73 6.05
CA THR A 14 -8.60 2.47 6.81
C THR A 14 -9.34 1.39 6.04
N SER A 15 -8.61 0.41 5.52
CA SER A 15 -9.19 -0.68 4.73
C SER A 15 -8.44 -1.99 4.95
N GLU A 16 -9.01 -3.07 4.43
CA GLU A 16 -8.43 -4.41 4.52
C GLU A 16 -7.61 -4.72 3.28
N ILE A 17 -6.31 -5.00 3.46
CA ILE A 17 -5.45 -5.51 2.41
C ILE A 17 -5.69 -7.01 2.31
N ILE A 18 -5.97 -7.50 1.11
CA ILE A 18 -6.38 -8.88 0.85
C ILE A 18 -5.45 -9.63 -0.09
N ALA A 19 -4.63 -8.92 -0.85
CA ALA A 19 -3.60 -9.50 -1.70
C ALA A 19 -2.46 -8.51 -1.89
N PHE A 20 -1.31 -9.02 -2.28
CA PHE A 20 -0.14 -8.26 -2.68
C PHE A 20 0.42 -8.86 -3.97
N ASN A 21 1.15 -8.05 -4.72
CA ASN A 21 1.89 -8.47 -5.90
C ASN A 21 3.24 -7.76 -5.87
N MET A 22 4.33 -8.52 -5.73
CA MET A 22 5.68 -7.99 -5.89
C MET A 22 6.01 -7.92 -7.37
N GLU A 23 6.23 -6.71 -7.90
CA GLU A 23 6.71 -6.53 -9.26
C GLU A 23 8.24 -6.62 -9.29
N ASP A 24 8.90 -5.99 -8.31
CA ASP A 24 10.34 -5.97 -8.11
C ASP A 24 10.69 -5.89 -6.62
N SER A 25 11.97 -5.98 -6.25
CA SER A 25 12.43 -5.91 -4.85
C SER A 25 12.08 -4.60 -4.13
N CYS A 26 11.85 -3.52 -4.89
CA CYS A 26 11.54 -2.19 -4.35
C CYS A 26 10.06 -1.83 -4.49
N ASP A 27 9.39 -2.34 -5.53
CA ASP A 27 8.05 -1.94 -5.93
C ASP A 27 7.08 -3.11 -5.78
N MET A 28 6.03 -2.87 -5.00
CA MET A 28 4.94 -3.82 -4.82
C MET A 28 3.60 -3.12 -4.98
N SER A 29 2.58 -3.89 -5.33
CA SER A 29 1.19 -3.44 -5.37
C SER A 29 0.38 -4.19 -4.32
N VAL A 30 -0.53 -3.49 -3.64
CA VAL A 30 -1.45 -4.09 -2.67
C VAL A 30 -2.88 -3.93 -3.15
N VAL A 31 -3.65 -4.98 -3.00
CA VAL A 31 -5.07 -5.02 -3.35
C VAL A 31 -5.89 -4.87 -2.08
N ILE A 32 -6.83 -3.95 -2.12
CA ILE A 32 -7.60 -3.53 -0.96
C ILE A 32 -9.06 -3.90 -1.16
N ASN A 33 -9.68 -4.45 -0.12
CA ASN A 33 -11.10 -4.72 -0.10
C ASN A 33 -11.89 -3.45 0.24
N ASP A 34 -12.29 -2.72 -0.80
CA ASP A 34 -13.18 -1.54 -0.72
C ASP A 34 -14.66 -1.91 -0.94
N GLY A 35 -15.02 -3.19 -0.76
CA GLY A 35 -16.39 -3.69 -0.84
C GLY A 35 -16.90 -4.05 -2.25
N GLU A 36 -16.35 -3.48 -3.32
CA GLU A 36 -16.82 -3.77 -4.70
C GLU A 36 -15.71 -3.86 -5.77
N LEU A 37 -14.73 -2.97 -5.76
CA LEU A 37 -13.83 -2.76 -6.91
C LEU A 37 -12.42 -3.33 -6.76
N TYR A 38 -12.05 -3.81 -5.58
CA TYR A 38 -10.72 -4.31 -5.25
C TYR A 38 -9.57 -3.45 -5.81
N PRO A 39 -9.51 -2.14 -5.49
CA PRO A 39 -8.49 -1.27 -6.02
C PRO A 39 -7.09 -1.74 -5.63
N SER A 40 -6.14 -1.55 -6.55
CA SER A 40 -4.73 -1.83 -6.35
C SER A 40 -3.95 -0.53 -6.22
N TYR A 41 -3.11 -0.43 -5.19
CA TYR A 41 -2.24 0.73 -4.95
C TYR A 41 -0.79 0.29 -4.92
N LYS A 42 0.10 1.11 -5.47
CA LYS A 42 1.55 0.86 -5.37
C LYS A 42 2.03 1.21 -3.97
N VAL A 43 3.03 0.50 -3.48
CA VAL A 43 3.70 0.80 -2.22
C VAL A 43 5.14 0.33 -2.30
N GLN A 44 6.06 1.07 -1.65
CA GLN A 44 7.43 0.60 -1.54
C GLN A 44 7.51 -0.57 -0.56
N SER A 45 8.28 -1.59 -0.91
CA SER A 45 8.50 -2.76 -0.06
C SER A 45 9.05 -2.39 1.31
N SER A 46 9.88 -1.34 1.40
CA SER A 46 10.42 -0.80 2.65
C SER A 46 9.34 -0.26 3.59
N ILE A 47 8.33 0.43 3.07
CA ILE A 47 7.21 1.00 3.83
C ILE A 47 6.37 -0.14 4.41
N MET A 48 6.07 -1.16 3.60
CA MET A 48 5.32 -2.33 4.06
C MET A 48 6.11 -3.17 5.08
N ALA A 49 7.41 -3.41 4.83
CA ALA A 49 8.26 -4.14 5.75
C ALA A 49 8.38 -3.44 7.12
N ALA A 50 8.47 -2.10 7.12
CA ALA A 50 8.45 -1.31 8.34
C ALA A 50 7.11 -1.45 9.09
N TYR A 51 5.97 -1.41 8.38
CA TYR A 51 4.65 -1.61 8.97
C TYR A 51 4.47 -3.01 9.58
N LEU A 52 4.93 -4.04 8.88
CA LEU A 52 4.85 -5.43 9.34
C LEU A 52 5.93 -5.79 10.36
N ASN A 53 6.84 -4.85 10.64
CA ASN A 53 8.00 -5.02 11.51
C ASN A 53 8.81 -6.27 11.12
N CYS A 54 9.11 -6.42 9.83
CA CYS A 54 9.88 -7.51 9.26
C CYS A 54 11.03 -7.02 8.38
N ASN A 55 11.92 -7.92 8.00
CA ASN A 55 12.94 -7.60 6.98
C ASN A 55 12.29 -7.60 5.60
N ALA A 56 12.88 -6.84 4.66
CA ALA A 56 12.43 -6.83 3.26
C ALA A 56 12.60 -8.20 2.59
N GLU A 57 13.60 -9.00 2.99
CA GLU A 57 13.85 -10.34 2.45
C GLU A 57 12.76 -11.35 2.86
N ASP A 58 12.18 -11.18 4.05
CA ASP A 58 11.11 -12.05 4.59
C ASP A 58 9.71 -11.54 4.24
N LEU A 59 9.61 -10.43 3.50
CA LEU A 59 8.35 -9.70 3.32
C LEU A 59 7.30 -10.54 2.61
N ASP A 60 7.68 -11.33 1.60
CA ASP A 60 6.77 -12.20 0.84
C ASP A 60 6.14 -13.29 1.74
N ASP A 61 6.96 -13.97 2.54
CA ASP A 61 6.52 -15.00 3.50
C ASP A 61 5.62 -14.41 4.60
N VAL A 62 5.98 -13.23 5.12
CA VAL A 62 5.20 -12.55 6.15
C VAL A 62 3.83 -12.13 5.58
N LEU A 63 3.82 -11.55 4.39
CA LEU A 63 2.58 -11.14 3.74
C LEU A 63 1.67 -12.35 3.44
N ALA A 64 2.22 -13.46 2.96
CA ALA A 64 1.46 -14.68 2.68
C ALA A 64 0.75 -15.27 3.91
N THR A 65 1.28 -15.01 5.11
CA THR A 65 0.72 -15.52 6.39
C THR A 65 -0.14 -14.50 7.14
N LYS A 66 0.03 -13.21 6.86
CA LYS A 66 -0.66 -12.10 7.55
C LYS A 66 -1.96 -11.69 6.90
N LEU A 67 -2.17 -12.01 5.62
CA LEU A 67 -3.38 -11.62 4.91
C LEU A 67 -4.61 -12.45 5.33
N PRO A 68 -5.81 -11.84 5.33
CA PRO A 68 -6.05 -10.41 5.13
C PRO A 68 -5.67 -9.58 6.37
N VAL A 69 -5.23 -8.34 6.18
CA VAL A 69 -4.84 -7.42 7.26
C VAL A 69 -5.55 -6.09 7.15
N GLN A 70 -6.14 -5.61 8.25
CA GLN A 70 -6.72 -4.28 8.33
C GLN A 70 -5.63 -3.26 8.65
N ALA A 71 -5.47 -2.25 7.80
CA ALA A 71 -4.43 -1.24 7.93
C ALA A 71 -4.99 0.16 7.66
N THR A 72 -4.42 1.16 8.32
CA THR A 72 -4.64 2.58 8.01
C THR A 72 -3.42 3.09 7.26
N PHE A 73 -3.64 3.73 6.11
CA PHE A 73 -2.56 4.19 5.24
C PHE A 73 -2.94 5.45 4.46
N SER A 74 -1.93 6.20 4.04
CA SER A 74 -2.09 7.41 3.24
C SER A 74 -1.76 7.14 1.78
N ILE A 75 -2.67 7.51 0.89
CA ILE A 75 -2.52 7.41 -0.56
C ILE A 75 -2.23 8.79 -1.16
N GLU A 76 -1.18 8.89 -1.97
CA GLU A 76 -0.84 10.05 -2.79
C GLU A 76 -0.64 9.59 -4.24
N ASN A 77 -1.35 10.21 -5.20
CA ASN A 77 -1.24 9.89 -6.62
C ASN A 77 -1.41 8.40 -6.99
N GLY A 78 -2.18 7.64 -6.20
CA GLY A 78 -2.39 6.20 -6.41
C GLY A 78 -1.33 5.29 -5.77
N GLU A 79 -0.45 5.86 -4.94
CA GLU A 79 0.60 5.16 -4.22
C GLU A 79 0.41 5.34 -2.71
N ILE A 80 0.58 4.26 -1.95
CA ILE A 80 0.64 4.31 -0.50
C ILE A 80 2.01 4.84 -0.10
N VAL A 81 2.00 5.97 0.59
CA VAL A 81 3.22 6.67 1.05
C VAL A 81 3.50 6.44 2.52
N ASN A 82 2.52 5.99 3.31
CA ASN A 82 2.70 5.73 4.74
C ASN A 82 1.64 4.77 5.31
N PHE A 83 1.98 4.03 6.35
CA PHE A 83 1.05 3.31 7.24
C PHE A 83 1.05 3.96 8.63
N GLU A 84 -0.11 3.92 9.31
CA GLU A 84 -0.28 4.37 10.71
C GLU A 84 -0.26 3.23 11.73
#